data_AF-A0A3P6ZNV2-F1
#
_entry.id   AF-A0A3P6ZNV2-F1
#
_cell.length_a   1.000
_cell.length_b   1.000
_cell.length_c   1.000
_cell.angle_alpha   90.00
_cell.angle_beta   90.00
_cell.angle_gamma   90.00
#
_symmetry.space_group_name_H-M   'P 1'
#
loop_
_entity.id
_entity.type
_entity.pdbx_description
1 polymer ?
#
loop_
_entity_poly.entity_id
_entity_poly.type
_entity_poly.pdbx_seq_one_letter_code
_entity_poly.pdbx_strand_id
1 'polypeptide(L)'
;MEEEEDGEEENGASGSEVEEHNETEETEGNDTEATEEQADEQPPPSKRARVSASSVTTVKSASSYSCTHLISAVRKHRNSWPFQEPVDAEEVPDYYEIVVDPVDLSMISSWLKDGRYDGNEGPKKLAEDLAKMFYNAELYNSVDSDIWRAGSQLENHVRTLFKKFSPREFTDLPFGKKDDSSN
;
A
#
# COMPACT_ATOMS: atom_id res chain seq x y z
N MET A 1 -51.38 40.94 -8.62
CA MET A 1 -51.49 40.34 -7.29
C MET A 1 -50.41 39.27 -7.27
N GLU A 2 -49.17 39.72 -7.05
CA GLU A 2 -48.55 39.90 -5.72
C GLU A 2 -47.96 38.56 -5.29
N GLU A 3 -46.74 38.36 -4.79
CA GLU A 3 -45.54 39.14 -4.41
C GLU A 3 -44.42 38.05 -4.32
N GLU A 4 -43.23 38.22 -4.89
CA GLU A 4 -41.98 38.65 -4.23
C GLU A 4 -41.72 37.96 -2.87
N GLU A 5 -40.64 37.16 -2.77
CA GLU A 5 -39.84 37.10 -1.54
C GLU A 5 -38.42 36.59 -1.87
N ASP A 6 -37.51 37.55 -1.96
CA ASP A 6 -36.06 37.39 -1.98
C ASP A 6 -35.54 37.03 -0.59
N GLY A 7 -34.66 36.03 -0.50
CA GLY A 7 -33.91 35.69 0.72
C GLY A 7 -32.44 36.05 0.56
N GLU A 8 -32.05 37.21 1.06
CA GLU A 8 -30.64 37.61 1.25
C GLU A 8 -30.20 37.26 2.68
N GLU A 9 -29.23 36.34 2.82
CA GLU A 9 -28.56 36.07 4.10
C GLU A 9 -27.33 36.99 4.24
N GLU A 10 -27.42 37.94 5.17
CA GLU A 10 -26.36 38.87 5.58
C GLU A 10 -25.37 38.22 6.57
N ASN A 11 -24.11 38.63 6.43
CA ASN A 11 -22.93 38.04 7.06
C ASN A 11 -22.81 38.35 8.55
N GLY A 12 -22.34 37.36 9.31
CA GLY A 12 -21.97 37.49 10.71
C GLY A 12 -20.70 38.34 10.90
N ALA A 13 -20.72 39.20 11.91
CA ALA A 13 -19.55 39.90 12.41
C ALA A 13 -19.55 40.04 13.93
N SER A 14 -18.35 39.81 14.46
CA SER A 14 -17.74 40.41 15.66
C SER A 14 -18.05 39.84 17.03
N GLY A 15 -16.96 39.48 17.72
CA GLY A 15 -16.93 39.09 19.13
C GLY A 15 -15.54 38.62 19.54
N SER A 16 -14.52 39.47 19.39
CA SER A 16 -13.19 39.31 19.97
C SER A 16 -13.21 39.79 21.42
N GLU A 17 -12.87 38.93 22.38
CA GLU A 17 -12.51 39.38 23.73
C GLU A 17 -11.25 38.64 24.19
N VAL A 18 -10.26 39.45 24.53
CA VAL A 18 -8.95 39.12 25.08
C VAL A 18 -9.08 39.07 26.60
N GLU A 19 -8.47 38.11 27.28
CA GLU A 19 -7.87 38.37 28.60
C GLU A 19 -6.57 37.57 28.77
N GLU A 20 -5.55 38.35 29.09
CA GLU A 20 -4.17 38.05 29.40
C GLU A 20 -4.05 37.90 30.91
N HIS A 21 -3.43 36.82 31.42
CA HIS A 21 -2.82 36.86 32.75
C HIS A 21 -1.52 36.05 32.73
N ASN A 22 -0.42 36.78 32.91
CA ASN A 22 0.95 36.33 33.03
C ASN A 22 1.33 36.40 34.51
N GLU A 23 1.82 35.32 35.10
CA GLU A 23 2.58 35.39 36.35
C GLU A 23 3.57 34.21 36.45
N THR A 24 4.84 34.59 36.52
CA THR A 24 6.04 33.79 36.73
C THR A 24 6.20 33.42 38.20
N GLU A 25 6.77 32.25 38.51
CA GLU A 25 7.76 32.13 39.59
C GLU A 25 8.64 30.88 39.42
N GLU A 26 9.93 31.09 39.67
CA GLU A 26 11.06 30.19 39.54
C GLU A 26 11.18 29.28 40.77
N THR A 27 11.73 28.06 40.63
CA THR A 27 12.67 27.50 41.63
C THR A 27 13.53 26.39 41.01
N GLU A 28 14.84 26.51 41.25
CA GLU A 28 15.89 25.55 40.91
C GLU A 28 15.88 24.32 41.84
N GLY A 29 16.36 23.17 41.37
CA GLY A 29 16.64 22.00 42.21
C GLY A 29 16.99 20.75 41.43
N ASN A 30 18.28 20.44 41.37
CA ASN A 30 18.91 19.32 40.67
C ASN A 30 18.81 17.98 41.46
N ASP A 31 19.12 16.88 40.74
CA ASP A 31 19.62 15.56 41.19
C ASP A 31 18.73 14.32 40.96
N THR A 32 19.07 13.62 39.87
CA THR A 32 19.16 12.16 39.63
C THR A 32 18.37 11.18 40.51
N GLU A 33 17.55 10.34 39.87
CA GLU A 33 17.75 8.87 39.82
C GLU A 33 16.90 8.26 38.70
N ALA A 34 17.49 7.34 37.94
CA ALA A 34 16.87 6.62 36.85
C ALA A 34 16.05 5.43 37.37
N THR A 35 14.85 5.24 36.82
CA THR A 35 14.26 3.91 36.68
C THR A 35 13.59 3.80 35.33
N GLU A 36 14.13 2.88 34.55
CA GLU A 36 13.73 2.46 33.22
C GLU A 36 12.34 1.80 33.28
N GLU A 37 11.39 2.27 32.48
CA GLU A 37 10.18 1.52 32.16
C GLU A 37 10.19 1.22 30.66
N GLN A 38 10.38 -0.07 30.35
CA GLN A 38 10.49 -0.67 29.03
C GLN A 38 9.16 -0.52 28.28
N ALA A 39 9.15 0.30 27.23
CA ALA A 39 8.18 0.17 26.14
C ALA A 39 8.76 -0.80 25.10
N ASP A 40 8.00 -1.87 24.86
CA ASP A 40 8.28 -2.95 23.91
C ASP A 40 8.43 -2.39 22.49
N GLU A 41 9.68 -2.21 22.06
CA GLU A 41 10.06 -1.84 20.70
C GLU A 41 9.72 -3.02 19.78
N GLN A 42 8.55 -2.97 19.14
CA GLN A 42 8.24 -3.90 18.05
C GLN A 42 9.32 -3.78 16.96
N PRO A 43 9.90 -4.89 16.49
CA PRO A 43 11.01 -4.82 15.57
C PRO A 43 10.56 -4.28 14.21
N PRO A 44 11.32 -3.37 13.58
CA PRO A 44 11.09 -2.99 12.19
C PRO A 44 11.20 -4.22 11.27
N PRO A 45 10.56 -4.23 10.08
CA PRO A 45 10.69 -5.35 9.16
C PRO A 45 12.17 -5.61 8.87
N SER A 46 12.57 -6.84 9.18
CA SER A 46 13.94 -7.36 9.10
C SER A 46 14.67 -6.87 7.85
N LYS A 47 15.67 -6.01 8.05
CA LYS A 47 16.80 -5.86 7.13
C LYS A 47 17.53 -7.20 7.08
N ARG A 48 17.11 -8.10 6.20
CA ARG A 48 17.88 -9.31 5.89
C ARG A 48 19.28 -8.89 5.46
N ALA A 49 20.28 -9.41 6.15
CA ALA A 49 21.68 -9.05 6.04
C ALA A 49 22.17 -8.97 4.59
N ARG A 50 22.94 -7.91 4.31
CA ARG A 50 23.72 -7.69 3.09
C ARG A 50 24.68 -8.86 2.89
N VAL A 51 24.29 -9.83 2.05
CA VAL A 51 25.26 -10.73 1.42
C VAL A 51 25.90 -9.98 0.25
N SER A 52 27.21 -10.09 0.17
CA SER A 52 28.11 -9.34 -0.71
C SER A 52 27.57 -9.10 -2.11
N ALA A 53 27.52 -7.83 -2.51
CA ALA A 53 27.29 -7.43 -3.89
C ALA A 53 28.51 -7.79 -4.73
N SER A 54 28.55 -9.02 -5.25
CA SER A 54 29.22 -9.24 -6.52
C SER A 54 28.40 -8.51 -7.57
N SER A 55 28.98 -7.48 -8.18
CA SER A 55 28.44 -6.80 -9.35
C SER A 55 28.39 -7.78 -10.53
N VAL A 56 27.39 -8.66 -10.53
CA VAL A 56 27.05 -9.47 -11.70
C VAL A 56 26.27 -8.54 -12.62
N THR A 57 26.84 -8.21 -13.77
CA THR A 57 26.12 -7.63 -14.90
C THR A 57 25.17 -8.69 -15.46
N THR A 58 24.05 -8.91 -14.75
CA THR A 58 23.00 -9.82 -15.20
C THR A 58 22.34 -9.21 -16.43
N VAL A 59 22.47 -9.90 -17.56
CA VAL A 59 21.71 -9.56 -18.78
C VAL A 59 20.22 -9.72 -18.49
N LYS A 60 19.44 -8.64 -18.64
CA LYS A 60 17.98 -8.69 -18.45
C LYS A 60 17.37 -9.67 -19.45
N SER A 61 16.70 -10.71 -18.94
CA SER A 61 16.02 -11.71 -19.77
C SER A 61 14.73 -11.16 -20.37
N ALA A 62 14.21 -11.80 -21.43
CA ALA A 62 12.88 -11.50 -21.99
C ALA A 62 11.78 -11.44 -20.92
N SER A 63 11.84 -12.34 -19.92
CA SER A 63 10.90 -12.35 -18.79
C SER A 63 10.96 -11.08 -17.94
N SER A 64 12.15 -10.49 -17.77
CA SER A 64 12.36 -9.23 -17.05
C SER A 64 11.63 -8.07 -17.75
N TYR A 65 11.69 -8.04 -19.08
CA TYR A 65 10.95 -7.06 -19.89
C TYR A 65 9.43 -7.25 -19.76
N SER A 66 8.92 -8.48 -19.83
CA SER A 66 7.50 -8.76 -19.64
C SER A 66 7.00 -8.31 -18.25
N CYS A 67 7.75 -8.65 -17.19
CA CYS A 67 7.44 -8.23 -15.82
C CYS A 67 7.43 -6.70 -15.67
N THR A 68 8.38 -6.01 -16.32
CA THR A 68 8.44 -4.55 -16.33
C THR A 68 7.22 -3.92 -17.00
N HIS A 69 6.80 -4.43 -18.15
CA HIS A 69 5.62 -3.94 -18.85
C HIS A 69 4.34 -4.21 -18.04
N LEU A 70 4.26 -5.37 -17.40
CA LEU A 70 3.13 -5.74 -16.56
C LEU A 70 2.98 -4.77 -15.39
N ILE A 71 4.04 -4.55 -14.60
CA ILE A 71 3.98 -3.63 -13.45
C ILE A 71 3.73 -2.19 -13.88
N SER A 72 4.31 -1.75 -15.01
CA SER A 72 4.01 -0.43 -15.57
C SER A 72 2.52 -0.27 -15.91
N ALA A 73 1.88 -1.31 -16.47
CA ALA A 73 0.45 -1.28 -16.77
C ALA A 73 -0.42 -1.33 -15.49
N VAL A 74 -0.06 -2.16 -14.51
CA VAL A 74 -0.78 -2.27 -13.23
C VAL A 74 -0.78 -0.93 -12.50
N ARG A 75 0.38 -0.28 -12.36
CA ARG A 75 0.50 1.02 -11.67
C ARG A 75 -0.26 2.16 -12.35
N LYS A 76 -0.54 2.06 -13.65
CA LYS A 76 -1.30 3.07 -14.42
C LYS A 76 -2.80 2.83 -14.39
N HIS A 77 -3.25 1.68 -13.89
CA HIS A 77 -4.67 1.36 -13.84
C HIS A 77 -5.38 2.24 -12.80
N ARG A 78 -6.58 2.76 -13.11
CA ARG A 78 -7.31 3.69 -12.23
C ARG A 78 -7.57 3.15 -10.82
N ASN A 79 -7.71 1.83 -10.67
CA ASN A 79 -7.98 1.16 -9.39
C ASN A 79 -6.71 0.75 -8.64
N SER A 80 -5.53 1.23 -9.05
CA SER A 80 -4.27 0.94 -8.38
C SER A 80 -3.98 1.83 -7.18
N TRP A 81 -4.78 2.88 -6.96
CA TRP A 81 -4.53 3.92 -5.96
C TRP A 81 -4.28 3.40 -4.53
N PRO A 82 -4.95 2.35 -3.99
CA PRO A 82 -4.71 1.92 -2.62
C PRO A 82 -3.50 0.96 -2.49
N PHE A 83 -2.88 0.61 -3.62
CA PHE A 83 -1.80 -0.38 -3.68
C PHE A 83 -0.46 0.25 -4.07
N GLN A 84 -0.39 1.57 -4.29
CA GLN A 84 0.81 2.23 -4.83
C GLN A 84 1.98 2.18 -3.86
N GLU A 85 1.69 2.39 -2.57
CA GLU A 85 2.62 2.55 -1.46
C GLU A 85 2.15 1.67 -0.28
N PRO A 86 3.01 1.42 0.73
CA PRO A 86 2.63 0.71 1.94
C PRO A 86 1.47 1.40 2.68
N VAL A 87 0.67 0.62 3.41
CA VAL A 87 -0.37 1.16 4.31
C VAL A 87 0.29 1.89 5.47
N ASP A 88 -0.16 3.10 5.78
CA ASP A 88 0.38 3.86 6.91
C ASP A 88 -0.15 3.31 8.24
N ALA A 89 0.75 2.94 9.15
CA ALA A 89 0.40 2.41 10.47
C ALA A 89 -0.21 3.48 11.39
N GLU A 90 0.08 4.77 11.17
CA GLU A 90 -0.51 5.86 11.93
C GLU A 90 -1.97 6.10 11.49
N GLU A 91 -2.25 5.96 10.19
CA GLU A 91 -3.61 6.09 9.65
C GLU A 91 -4.46 4.83 9.88
N VAL A 92 -3.83 3.66 9.91
CA VAL A 92 -4.48 2.35 10.04
C VAL A 92 -3.80 1.49 11.13
N PRO A 93 -4.08 1.76 12.41
CA PRO A 93 -3.30 1.21 13.53
C PRO A 93 -3.32 -0.32 13.68
N ASP A 94 -4.43 -0.97 13.30
CA ASP A 94 -4.61 -2.42 13.44
C ASP A 94 -4.16 -3.22 12.21
N TYR A 95 -3.71 -2.54 11.14
CA TYR A 95 -3.42 -3.20 9.87
C TYR A 95 -2.37 -4.30 9.99
N TYR A 96 -1.25 -3.99 10.66
CA TYR A 96 -0.11 -4.91 10.77
C TYR A 96 -0.29 -5.99 11.85
N GLU A 97 -1.34 -5.91 12.66
CA GLU A 97 -1.76 -7.00 13.55
C GLU A 97 -2.53 -8.09 12.79
N ILE A 98 -3.28 -7.68 11.75
CA ILE A 98 -4.12 -8.56 10.93
C ILE A 98 -3.35 -9.06 9.70
N VAL A 99 -2.61 -8.19 9.01
CA VAL A 99 -1.88 -8.48 7.77
C VAL A 99 -0.42 -8.80 8.08
N VAL A 100 -0.09 -10.10 8.04
CA VAL A 100 1.22 -10.62 8.46
C VAL A 100 2.35 -10.41 7.43
N ASP A 101 2.04 -10.45 6.13
CA ASP A 101 3.03 -10.33 5.05
C ASP A 101 2.61 -9.24 4.06
N PRO A 102 2.69 -7.95 4.46
CA PRO A 102 2.26 -6.81 3.66
C PRO A 102 3.09 -6.69 2.38
N VAL A 103 2.41 -6.41 1.27
CA VAL A 103 3.02 -6.21 -0.05
C VAL A 103 2.27 -5.10 -0.77
N ASP A 104 3.01 -4.18 -1.38
CA ASP A 104 2.48 -3.11 -2.23
C ASP A 104 3.27 -2.99 -3.55
N LEU A 105 2.79 -2.13 -4.46
CA LEU A 105 3.38 -1.95 -5.78
C LEU A 105 4.75 -1.25 -5.72
N SER A 106 5.06 -0.45 -4.70
CA SER A 106 6.39 0.14 -4.51
C SER A 106 7.42 -0.97 -4.20
N MET A 107 7.08 -1.91 -3.31
CA MET A 107 7.90 -3.07 -2.96
C MET A 107 8.15 -3.96 -4.18
N ILE A 108 7.08 -4.33 -4.89
CA ILE A 108 7.17 -5.13 -6.12
C ILE A 108 8.02 -4.41 -7.17
N SER A 109 7.90 -3.08 -7.30
CA SER A 109 8.70 -2.30 -8.24
C SER A 109 10.19 -2.27 -7.85
N SER A 110 10.50 -2.21 -6.56
CA SER A 110 11.88 -2.34 -6.07
C SER A 110 12.45 -3.71 -6.38
N TRP A 111 11.73 -4.77 -6.01
CA TRP A 111 12.17 -6.15 -6.24
C TRP A 111 12.37 -6.48 -7.72
N LEU A 112 11.56 -5.89 -8.60
CA LEU A 112 11.76 -5.98 -10.05
C LEU A 112 13.08 -5.34 -10.47
N LYS A 113 13.43 -4.15 -9.96
CA LYS A 113 14.71 -3.48 -10.26
C LYS A 113 15.90 -4.29 -9.72
N ASP A 114 15.71 -4.96 -8.60
CA ASP A 114 16.71 -5.82 -7.95
C ASP A 114 16.84 -7.21 -8.61
N GLY A 115 16.05 -7.49 -9.65
CA GLY A 115 16.15 -8.75 -10.42
C GLY A 115 15.42 -9.94 -9.80
N ARG A 116 14.55 -9.75 -8.79
CA ARG A 116 13.78 -10.85 -8.15
C ARG A 116 12.96 -11.66 -9.17
N TYR A 117 12.54 -11.01 -10.24
CA TYR A 117 11.71 -11.58 -11.31
C TYR A 117 12.48 -11.84 -12.61
N ASP A 118 13.80 -11.95 -12.55
CA ASP A 118 14.59 -12.36 -13.70
C ASP A 118 14.50 -13.89 -13.94
N GLY A 119 14.67 -14.29 -15.20
CA GLY A 119 14.65 -15.69 -15.61
C GLY A 119 13.24 -16.26 -15.84
N ASN A 120 13.17 -17.58 -16.06
CA ASN A 120 11.95 -18.26 -16.48
C ASN A 120 10.88 -18.29 -15.37
N GLU A 121 11.28 -18.38 -14.10
CA GLU A 121 10.37 -18.38 -12.95
C GLU A 121 9.90 -16.97 -12.55
N GLY A 122 10.43 -15.93 -13.18
CA GLY A 122 10.16 -14.54 -12.85
C GLY A 122 8.68 -14.15 -12.89
N PRO A 123 7.95 -14.44 -13.99
CA PRO A 123 6.52 -14.15 -14.08
C PRO A 123 5.69 -14.85 -13.01
N LYS A 124 6.05 -16.08 -12.63
CA LYS A 124 5.36 -16.83 -11.57
C LYS A 124 5.54 -16.16 -10.21
N LYS A 125 6.78 -15.81 -9.83
CA LYS A 125 7.06 -15.07 -8.59
C LYS A 125 6.34 -13.72 -8.54
N LEU A 126 6.29 -13.01 -9.67
CA LEU A 126 5.55 -11.75 -9.77
C LEU A 126 4.05 -11.95 -9.52
N ALA A 127 3.47 -13.01 -10.08
CA ALA A 127 2.07 -13.32 -9.87
C ALA A 127 1.77 -13.71 -8.42
N GLU A 128 2.66 -14.44 -7.75
CA GLU A 128 2.55 -14.77 -6.33
C GLU A 128 2.57 -13.51 -5.45
N ASP A 129 3.52 -12.61 -5.68
CA ASP A 129 3.63 -11.36 -4.91
C ASP A 129 2.42 -10.43 -5.16
N LEU A 130 1.92 -10.32 -6.41
CA LEU A 130 0.69 -9.58 -6.72
C LEU A 130 -0.55 -10.23 -6.11
N ALA A 131 -0.66 -11.56 -6.12
CA ALA A 131 -1.80 -12.26 -5.53
C ALA A 131 -1.86 -12.07 -4.02
N LYS A 132 -0.70 -12.06 -3.35
CA LYS A 132 -0.62 -11.77 -1.92
C LYS A 132 -1.08 -10.35 -1.60
N MET A 133 -0.66 -9.36 -2.39
CA MET A 133 -1.14 -7.98 -2.24
C MET A 133 -2.67 -7.90 -2.31
N PHE A 134 -3.32 -8.59 -3.26
CA PHE A 134 -4.79 -8.62 -3.35
C PHE A 134 -5.43 -9.40 -2.21
N TYR A 135 -4.85 -10.53 -1.80
CA TYR A 135 -5.33 -11.33 -0.67
C TYR A 135 -5.32 -10.52 0.63
N ASN A 136 -4.24 -9.80 0.91
CA ASN A 136 -4.14 -8.94 2.10
C ASN A 136 -5.23 -7.85 2.09
N ALA A 137 -5.52 -7.30 0.90
CA ALA A 137 -6.57 -6.31 0.75
C ALA A 137 -7.96 -6.90 1.01
N GLU A 138 -8.24 -8.10 0.51
CA GLU A 138 -9.49 -8.82 0.76
C GLU A 138 -9.62 -9.27 2.22
N LEU A 139 -8.51 -9.64 2.86
CA LEU A 139 -8.47 -10.04 4.28
C LEU A 139 -8.82 -8.88 5.21
N TYR A 140 -8.24 -7.70 4.97
CA TYR A 140 -8.39 -6.55 5.85
C TYR A 140 -9.67 -5.74 5.56
N ASN A 141 -10.00 -5.53 4.27
CA ASN A 141 -11.07 -4.62 3.91
C ASN A 141 -12.42 -5.33 3.84
N SER A 142 -13.45 -4.70 4.39
CA SER A 142 -14.84 -5.15 4.29
C SER A 142 -15.25 -5.37 2.83
N VAL A 143 -16.01 -6.45 2.60
CA VAL A 143 -16.64 -6.74 1.30
C VAL A 143 -17.41 -5.52 0.81
N ASP A 144 -17.34 -5.27 -0.49
CA ASP A 144 -17.97 -4.13 -1.18
C ASP A 144 -17.45 -2.72 -0.85
N SER A 145 -16.48 -2.57 0.06
CA SER A 145 -15.75 -1.31 0.24
C SER A 145 -15.03 -0.88 -1.04
N ASP A 146 -14.69 0.41 -1.14
CA ASP A 146 -14.03 0.95 -2.33
C ASP A 146 -12.67 0.29 -2.60
N ILE A 147 -11.91 -0.01 -1.56
CA ILE A 147 -10.61 -0.72 -1.67
C ILE A 147 -10.83 -2.17 -2.11
N TRP A 148 -11.83 -2.87 -1.55
CA TRP A 148 -12.17 -4.23 -1.96
C TRP A 148 -12.59 -4.31 -3.44
N ARG A 149 -13.44 -3.37 -3.89
CA ARG A 149 -13.87 -3.25 -5.30
C ARG A 149 -12.72 -2.87 -6.22
N ALA A 150 -11.83 -1.98 -5.77
CA ALA A 150 -10.64 -1.58 -6.52
C ALA A 150 -9.69 -2.78 -6.71
N GLY A 151 -9.44 -3.54 -5.64
CA GLY A 151 -8.63 -4.75 -5.64
C GLY A 151 -9.16 -5.79 -6.61
N SER A 152 -10.44 -6.14 -6.53
CA SER A 152 -11.09 -7.10 -7.44
C SER A 152 -10.96 -6.69 -8.92
N GLN A 153 -11.18 -5.41 -9.24
CA GLN A 153 -11.05 -4.92 -10.61
C GLN A 153 -9.59 -4.92 -11.09
N LEU A 154 -8.64 -4.56 -10.22
CA LEU A 154 -7.22 -4.57 -10.56
C LEU A 154 -6.68 -5.99 -10.73
N GLU A 155 -7.12 -6.94 -9.90
CA GLU A 155 -6.79 -8.38 -10.02
C GLU A 155 -7.25 -8.93 -11.39
N ASN A 156 -8.47 -8.61 -11.82
CA ASN A 156 -8.99 -8.98 -13.13
C ASN A 156 -8.14 -8.39 -14.28
N HIS A 157 -7.69 -7.14 -14.12
CA HIS A 157 -6.80 -6.50 -15.07
C HIS A 157 -5.43 -7.21 -15.13
N VAL A 158 -4.83 -7.51 -13.98
CA VAL A 158 -3.58 -8.28 -13.85
C VAL A 158 -3.69 -9.63 -14.57
N ARG A 159 -4.78 -10.37 -14.36
CA ARG A 159 -5.05 -11.64 -15.05
C ARG A 159 -5.00 -11.48 -16.57
N THR A 160 -5.61 -10.41 -17.08
CA THR A 160 -5.61 -10.09 -18.52
C THR A 160 -4.21 -9.74 -19.03
N LEU A 161 -3.40 -9.03 -18.24
CA LEU A 161 -2.02 -8.71 -18.59
C LEU A 161 -1.15 -9.97 -18.64
N PHE A 162 -1.28 -10.89 -17.69
CA PHE A 162 -0.55 -12.15 -17.72
C PHE A 162 -0.94 -13.01 -18.93
N LYS A 163 -2.24 -13.12 -19.28
CA LYS A 163 -2.68 -13.78 -20.53
C LYS A 163 -1.98 -13.20 -21.77
N LYS A 164 -1.79 -11.87 -21.80
CA LYS A 164 -1.22 -11.15 -22.94
C LYS A 164 0.31 -11.24 -23.02
N PHE A 165 1.00 -11.09 -21.89
CA PHE A 165 2.46 -10.90 -21.86
C PHE A 165 3.25 -12.09 -21.32
N SER A 166 2.57 -13.09 -20.73
CA SER A 166 3.16 -14.33 -20.20
C SER A 166 2.20 -15.51 -20.37
N PRO A 167 1.81 -15.83 -21.62
CA PRO A 167 0.78 -16.84 -21.90
C PRO A 167 1.18 -18.27 -21.51
N ARG A 168 2.48 -18.58 -21.43
CA ARG A 168 2.95 -19.93 -21.05
C ARG A 168 2.82 -20.18 -19.55
N GLU A 169 3.03 -19.13 -18.77
CA GLU A 169 3.02 -19.14 -17.32
C GLU A 169 1.62 -18.91 -16.76
N PHE A 170 0.70 -18.42 -17.61
CA PHE A 170 -0.68 -18.09 -17.24
C PHE A 170 -1.50 -19.27 -16.67
N THR A 171 -1.24 -20.51 -17.09
CA THR A 171 -2.04 -21.68 -16.70
C THR A 171 -1.86 -22.08 -15.23
N ASP A 172 -0.76 -21.68 -14.61
CA ASP A 172 -0.39 -22.08 -13.24
C ASP A 172 -0.44 -20.91 -12.24
N LEU A 173 -1.07 -19.79 -12.62
CA LEU A 173 -1.11 -18.60 -11.77
C LEU A 173 -2.21 -18.69 -10.69
N PRO A 174 -2.00 -18.07 -9.51
CA PRO A 174 -3.01 -17.98 -8.46
C PRO A 174 -4.32 -17.32 -8.93
N PHE A 175 -4.25 -16.53 -10.01
CA PHE A 175 -5.40 -15.88 -10.63
C PHE A 175 -6.27 -16.81 -11.49
N GLY A 176 -5.83 -18.03 -11.81
CA GLY A 176 -6.51 -18.94 -12.74
C GLY A 176 -7.71 -19.69 -12.15
N LYS A 177 -7.94 -19.59 -10.84
CA LYS A 177 -9.01 -20.29 -10.11
C LYS A 177 -9.99 -19.30 -9.47
N LYS A 178 -10.71 -18.53 -10.28
CA LYS A 178 -12.04 -18.02 -9.88
C LYS A 178 -13.01 -18.69 -10.84
N ASP A 179 -13.79 -19.57 -10.27
CA ASP A 179 -14.49 -20.67 -10.91
C ASP A 179 -15.40 -20.19 -12.05
N ASP A 180 -15.34 -20.92 -13.17
CA ASP A 180 -16.30 -20.90 -14.29
C ASP A 180 -17.66 -21.49 -13.84
N SER A 181 -18.12 -21.07 -12.66
CA SER A 181 -19.35 -21.55 -12.01
C SER A 181 -20.08 -20.35 -11.41
N SER A 182 -20.50 -19.46 -12.28
CA SER A 182 -21.75 -18.72 -12.08
C SER A 182 -22.58 -18.93 -13.33
N ASN A 183 -23.40 -19.97 -13.26
CA ASN A 183 -24.52 -20.24 -14.16
C ASN A 183 -25.58 -19.14 -14.02
#